data_AF-A0A2I0QJ38-F1
#
_entry.id   AF-A0A2I0QJ38-F1
#
_cell.length_a   1.000
_cell.length_b   1.000
_cell.length_c   1.000
_cell.angle_alpha   90.00
_cell.angle_beta   90.00
_cell.angle_gamma   90.00
#
_symmetry.space_group_name_H-M   'P 1'
#
loop_
_entity.id
_entity.type
_entity.pdbx_description
1 polymer ?
#
loop_
_entity_poly.entity_id
_entity_poly.type
_entity_poly.pdbx_seq_one_letter_code
_entity_poly.pdbx_strand_id
1 'polypeptide(L)'
;MRNLLFELAEKDSAAGGVALAIVDNFDKLPEDVRNLLFKLAEKDSAAGGVAWAIIDNFDKLPEDVGNKLLFKLAEKDSAAEDVARAIVYNFDKLPEDVRNKLLFELAKKDSAAEDVARAIAENFDKLPEDARNKLLFKLAEKDSAAGGVALAIAYNFDKLPEDVRNLLFKLAEKDSAAGGVARAVAENFEELPEDVRNPIFELAEKDSAAGGVARAVAENFEELPEDVRNLLFKLAEKDSAAGGVARAIVNNFEKLPEDVRNLLFKLAEKDSAIKYVARAIVYNFDKLPEDVRNLLFELVKKDSAAGDVAWAIVNNFEKLPEDVRNKLLQVILKNFLRMLEIYFLRIKFRKGL
;
A
#
# COMPACT_ATOMS: atom_id res chain seq x y z
N MET A 1 -13.73 -29.16 30.33
CA MET A 1 -13.52 -28.02 29.41
C MET A 1 -12.75 -26.87 30.07
N ARG A 2 -13.15 -26.40 31.27
CA ARG A 2 -12.39 -25.40 32.06
C ARG A 2 -10.88 -25.71 32.16
N ASN A 3 -10.49 -26.86 32.72
CA ASN A 3 -9.07 -27.23 32.87
C ASN A 3 -8.29 -27.27 31.54
N LEU A 4 -8.97 -27.65 30.44
CA LEU A 4 -8.35 -27.70 29.12
C LEU A 4 -8.01 -26.30 28.59
N LEU A 5 -8.85 -25.28 28.83
CA LEU A 5 -8.55 -23.91 28.44
C LEU A 5 -7.31 -23.37 29.17
N PHE A 6 -7.16 -23.69 30.46
CA PHE A 6 -5.96 -23.33 31.22
C PHE A 6 -4.71 -24.03 30.67
N GLU A 7 -4.78 -25.33 30.38
CA GLU A 7 -3.65 -26.07 29.79
C GLU A 7 -3.27 -25.56 28.38
N LEU A 8 -4.27 -25.21 27.57
CA LEU A 8 -4.05 -24.66 26.23
C LEU A 8 -3.52 -23.23 26.28
N ALA A 9 -3.97 -22.41 27.25
CA ALA A 9 -3.44 -21.07 27.47
C ALA A 9 -1.94 -21.07 27.82
N GLU A 10 -1.41 -22.19 28.33
CA GLU A 10 0.02 -22.35 28.56
C GLU A 10 0.84 -22.60 27.30
N LYS A 11 0.22 -23.05 26.21
CA LYS A 11 0.91 -23.38 24.95
C LYS A 11 0.87 -22.19 24.00
N ASP A 12 2.04 -21.68 23.63
CA ASP A 12 2.17 -20.53 22.70
C ASP A 12 1.36 -20.72 21.41
N SER A 13 1.40 -21.92 20.82
CA SER A 13 0.68 -22.23 19.58
C SER A 13 -0.85 -22.26 19.69
N ALA A 14 -1.40 -22.37 20.91
CA ALA A 14 -2.84 -22.41 21.16
C ALA A 14 -3.37 -21.13 21.81
N ALA A 15 -2.48 -20.30 22.36
CA ALA A 15 -2.80 -19.15 23.18
C ALA A 15 -3.72 -18.14 22.48
N GLY A 16 -3.47 -17.83 21.20
CA GLY A 16 -4.35 -16.96 20.40
C GLY A 16 -5.74 -17.56 20.18
N GLY A 17 -5.83 -18.86 19.90
CA GLY A 17 -7.12 -19.56 19.76
C GLY A 17 -7.92 -19.61 21.06
N VAL A 18 -7.23 -19.72 22.20
CA VAL A 18 -7.87 -19.61 23.53
C VAL A 18 -8.41 -18.21 23.75
N ALA A 19 -7.66 -17.16 23.40
CA ALA A 19 -8.12 -15.78 23.53
C ALA A 19 -9.41 -15.55 22.73
N LEU A 20 -9.45 -15.95 21.46
CA LEU A 20 -10.63 -15.83 20.61
C LEU A 20 -11.85 -16.55 21.21
N ALA A 21 -11.67 -17.81 21.64
CA ALA A 21 -12.73 -18.59 22.24
C ALA A 21 -13.30 -17.95 23.53
N ILE A 22 -12.44 -17.31 24.33
CA ILE A 22 -12.86 -16.59 25.54
C ILE A 22 -13.69 -15.37 25.15
N VAL A 23 -13.21 -14.53 24.23
CA VAL A 23 -13.92 -13.29 23.86
C VAL A 23 -15.28 -13.60 23.20
N ASP A 24 -15.34 -14.60 22.31
CA ASP A 24 -16.58 -14.99 21.63
C ASP A 24 -17.69 -15.44 22.58
N ASN A 25 -17.31 -15.93 23.76
CA ASN A 25 -18.21 -16.48 24.77
C ASN A 25 -18.13 -15.72 26.09
N PHE A 26 -17.61 -14.49 26.11
CA PHE A 26 -17.19 -13.78 27.32
C PHE A 26 -18.25 -13.83 28.44
N ASP A 27 -19.47 -13.39 28.15
CA ASP A 27 -20.57 -13.34 29.13
C ASP A 27 -21.03 -14.72 29.64
N LYS A 28 -20.76 -15.79 28.89
CA LYS A 28 -21.13 -17.16 29.24
C LYS A 28 -20.06 -17.87 30.07
N LEU A 29 -18.88 -17.29 30.19
CA LEU A 29 -17.73 -17.92 30.83
C LEU A 29 -17.59 -17.48 32.30
N PRO A 30 -17.15 -18.38 33.19
CA PRO A 30 -16.76 -18.02 34.56
C PRO A 30 -15.68 -16.93 34.59
N GLU A 31 -15.69 -16.11 35.64
CA GLU A 31 -14.77 -14.97 35.78
C GLU A 31 -13.29 -15.37 35.68
N ASP A 32 -12.89 -16.49 36.28
CA ASP A 32 -11.52 -16.98 36.22
C ASP A 32 -11.08 -17.35 34.80
N VAL A 33 -12.00 -17.84 33.97
CA VAL A 33 -11.75 -18.14 32.55
C VAL A 33 -11.67 -16.84 31.76
N ARG A 34 -12.51 -15.84 32.05
CA ARG A 34 -12.40 -14.51 31.42
C ARG A 34 -11.06 -13.84 31.75
N ASN A 35 -10.61 -13.97 33.00
CA ASN A 35 -9.36 -13.40 33.49
C ASN A 35 -8.11 -14.01 32.81
N LEU A 36 -8.23 -15.16 32.14
CA LEU A 36 -7.15 -15.68 31.30
C LEU A 36 -6.74 -14.71 30.19
N LEU A 37 -7.63 -13.84 29.70
CA LEU A 37 -7.27 -12.84 28.69
C LEU A 37 -6.14 -11.92 29.17
N PHE A 38 -6.16 -11.51 30.44
CA PHE A 38 -5.09 -10.68 31.01
C PHE A 38 -3.77 -11.44 31.13
N LYS A 39 -3.81 -12.74 31.40
CA LYS A 39 -2.63 -13.61 31.43
C LYS A 39 -2.08 -13.85 30.03
N LEU A 40 -2.96 -14.04 29.05
CA LEU A 40 -2.59 -14.21 27.64
C LEU A 40 -1.98 -12.91 27.08
N ALA A 41 -2.54 -11.74 27.43
CA ALA A 41 -1.97 -10.45 27.07
C ALA A 41 -0.54 -10.25 27.61
N GLU A 42 -0.15 -10.91 28.70
CA GLU A 42 1.24 -10.89 29.22
C GLU A 42 2.22 -11.73 28.40
N LYS A 43 1.75 -12.61 27.52
CA LYS A 43 2.61 -13.46 26.69
C LYS A 43 2.81 -12.82 25.32
N ASP A 44 4.06 -12.63 24.91
CA ASP A 44 4.35 -12.03 23.60
C ASP A 44 3.82 -12.88 22.44
N SER A 45 3.87 -14.21 22.57
CA SER A 45 3.33 -15.19 21.62
C SER A 45 1.82 -15.11 21.44
N ALA A 46 1.10 -14.57 22.42
CA ALA A 46 -0.36 -14.53 22.43
C ALA A 46 -0.92 -13.12 22.24
N ALA A 47 -0.12 -12.08 22.51
CA ALA A 47 -0.55 -10.69 22.58
C ALA A 47 -1.26 -10.22 21.30
N GLY A 48 -0.72 -10.53 20.12
CA GLY A 48 -1.39 -10.24 18.84
C GLY A 48 -2.73 -10.98 18.70
N GLY A 49 -2.78 -12.26 19.09
CA GLY A 49 -4.04 -13.03 19.10
C GLY A 49 -5.08 -12.46 20.06
N VAL A 50 -4.67 -11.92 21.22
CA VAL A 50 -5.58 -11.20 22.12
C VAL A 50 -6.07 -9.90 21.49
N ALA A 51 -5.18 -9.13 20.84
CA ALA A 51 -5.56 -7.90 20.15
C ALA A 51 -6.60 -8.18 19.05
N TRP A 52 -6.38 -9.18 18.18
CA TRP A 52 -7.35 -9.60 17.17
C TRP A 52 -8.68 -10.05 17.75
N ALA A 53 -8.66 -10.82 18.84
CA ALA A 53 -9.89 -11.21 19.51
C ALA A 53 -10.70 -10.00 20.02
N ILE A 54 -10.03 -8.94 20.49
CA ILE A 54 -10.67 -7.67 20.87
C ILE A 54 -11.23 -6.95 19.63
N ILE A 55 -10.51 -6.93 18.50
CA ILE A 55 -10.97 -6.29 17.25
C ILE A 55 -12.32 -6.86 16.80
N ASP A 56 -12.40 -8.19 16.66
CA ASP A 56 -13.55 -8.87 16.06
C ASP A 56 -14.78 -8.89 16.97
N ASN A 57 -14.59 -8.61 18.27
CA ASN A 57 -15.61 -8.80 19.29
C ASN A 57 -15.66 -7.66 20.31
N PHE A 58 -15.25 -6.45 19.91
CA PHE A 58 -15.17 -5.29 20.81
C PHE A 58 -16.46 -5.07 21.59
N ASP A 59 -17.62 -5.24 20.93
CA ASP A 59 -18.95 -5.05 21.52
C ASP A 59 -19.36 -6.12 22.53
N LYS A 60 -18.65 -7.26 22.58
CA LYS A 60 -18.92 -8.37 23.51
C LYS A 60 -18.12 -8.24 24.82
N LEU A 61 -17.16 -7.31 24.88
CA LEU A 61 -16.37 -7.08 26.07
C LEU A 61 -16.96 -5.92 26.87
N PRO A 62 -17.03 -6.01 28.21
CA PRO A 62 -17.22 -4.84 29.05
C PRO A 62 -16.15 -3.80 28.72
N GLU A 63 -16.57 -2.55 28.60
CA GLU A 63 -15.72 -1.43 28.18
C GLU A 63 -14.44 -1.34 29.01
N ASP A 64 -14.54 -1.49 30.33
CA ASP A 64 -13.39 -1.40 31.22
C ASP A 64 -12.38 -2.54 31.02
N VAL A 65 -12.85 -3.74 30.66
CA VAL A 65 -12.01 -4.90 30.37
C VAL A 65 -11.29 -4.70 29.05
N GLY A 66 -12.02 -4.31 28.00
CA GLY A 66 -11.45 -4.03 26.68
C GLY A 66 -10.37 -2.95 26.75
N ASN A 67 -10.67 -1.83 27.41
CA ASN A 67 -9.73 -0.72 27.56
C ASN A 67 -8.46 -1.13 28.33
N LYS A 68 -8.60 -1.83 29.46
CA LYS A 68 -7.44 -2.30 30.25
C LYS A 68 -6.56 -3.25 29.43
N LEU A 69 -7.16 -4.16 28.65
CA LEU A 69 -6.41 -5.07 27.79
C LEU A 69 -5.66 -4.30 26.69
N LEU A 70 -6.30 -3.33 26.03
CA LEU A 70 -5.63 -2.53 25.00
C LEU A 70 -4.44 -1.75 25.56
N PHE A 71 -4.55 -1.12 26.74
CA PHE A 71 -3.40 -0.47 27.37
C PHE A 71 -2.27 -1.45 27.66
N LYS A 72 -2.60 -2.61 28.23
CA LYS A 72 -1.60 -3.65 28.55
C LYS A 72 -0.91 -4.20 27.30
N LEU A 73 -1.64 -4.34 26.20
CA LEU A 73 -1.09 -4.79 24.92
C LEU A 73 -0.25 -3.69 24.25
N ALA A 74 -0.66 -2.42 24.37
CA ALA A 74 0.08 -1.29 23.81
C ALA A 74 1.48 -1.13 24.41
N GLU A 75 1.69 -1.56 25.66
CA GLU A 75 3.01 -1.59 26.30
C GLU A 75 4.00 -2.52 25.57
N LYS A 76 3.52 -3.48 24.77
CA LYS A 76 4.34 -4.49 24.09
C LYS A 76 4.60 -4.13 22.64
N ASP A 77 5.83 -4.31 22.17
CA ASP A 77 6.16 -4.01 20.77
C ASP A 77 5.53 -5.02 19.80
N SER A 78 5.41 -6.28 20.23
CA SER A 78 4.82 -7.39 19.46
C SER A 78 3.32 -7.29 19.22
N ALA A 79 2.61 -6.42 19.95
CA ALA A 79 1.17 -6.21 19.80
C ALA A 79 0.81 -4.77 19.44
N ALA A 80 1.77 -3.85 19.40
CA ALA A 80 1.51 -2.43 19.19
C ALA A 80 0.78 -2.15 17.87
N GLU A 81 1.19 -2.83 16.80
CA GLU A 81 0.56 -2.74 15.47
C GLU A 81 -0.90 -3.21 15.50
N ASP A 82 -1.16 -4.37 16.11
CA ASP A 82 -2.53 -4.91 16.23
C ASP A 82 -3.42 -4.02 17.11
N VAL A 83 -2.88 -3.42 18.18
CA VAL A 83 -3.62 -2.45 18.99
C VAL A 83 -3.92 -1.17 18.19
N ALA A 84 -2.97 -0.67 17.39
CA ALA A 84 -3.19 0.49 16.53
C ALA A 84 -4.29 0.20 15.50
N ARG A 85 -4.29 -0.99 14.89
CA ARG A 85 -5.37 -1.44 14.00
C ARG A 85 -6.71 -1.52 14.71
N ALA A 86 -6.74 -2.01 15.96
CA ALA A 86 -7.95 -2.07 16.75
C ALA A 86 -8.56 -0.68 16.96
N ILE A 87 -7.73 0.34 17.19
CA ILE A 87 -8.17 1.73 17.28
C ILE A 87 -8.78 2.20 15.96
N VAL A 88 -8.18 1.84 14.81
CA VAL A 88 -8.76 2.24 13.51
C VAL A 88 -10.12 1.59 13.27
N TYR A 89 -10.25 0.28 13.48
CA TYR A 89 -11.50 -0.45 13.22
C TYR A 89 -12.64 -0.13 14.21
N ASN A 90 -12.30 0.26 15.44
CA ASN A 90 -13.27 0.50 16.52
C ASN A 90 -13.22 1.94 17.06
N PHE A 91 -12.76 2.90 16.25
CA PHE A 91 -12.47 4.27 16.69
C PHE A 91 -13.61 4.94 17.47
N ASP A 92 -14.84 4.85 16.95
CA ASP A 92 -16.03 5.46 17.55
C ASP A 92 -16.54 4.71 18.78
N LYS A 93 -16.12 3.46 18.97
CA LYS A 93 -16.51 2.64 20.12
C LYS A 93 -15.57 2.83 21.31
N LEU A 94 -14.36 3.34 21.06
CA LEU A 94 -13.41 3.67 22.10
C LEU A 94 -13.72 5.04 22.70
N PRO A 95 -13.73 5.16 24.04
CA PRO A 95 -13.78 6.45 24.70
C PRO A 95 -12.68 7.37 24.19
N GLU A 96 -12.99 8.66 24.04
CA GLU A 96 -12.07 9.64 23.46
C GLU A 96 -10.73 9.71 24.20
N ASP A 97 -10.77 9.71 25.54
CA ASP A 97 -9.56 9.77 26.34
C ASP A 97 -8.70 8.49 26.21
N VAL A 98 -9.35 7.34 26.05
CA VAL A 98 -8.68 6.04 25.85
C VAL A 98 -7.99 6.01 24.49
N ARG A 99 -8.69 6.29 23.40
CA ARG A 99 -8.09 6.26 22.05
C ARG A 99 -6.97 7.29 21.93
N ASN A 100 -7.13 8.49 22.47
CA ASN A 100 -6.10 9.53 22.41
C ASN A 100 -4.83 9.11 23.18
N LYS A 101 -4.98 8.59 24.41
CA LYS A 101 -3.83 8.10 25.20
C LYS A 101 -3.12 6.95 24.49
N LEU A 102 -3.87 5.96 23.97
CA LEU A 102 -3.30 4.83 23.26
C LEU A 102 -2.53 5.29 22.01
N LEU A 103 -3.09 6.19 21.20
CA LEU A 103 -2.40 6.72 20.01
C LEU A 103 -1.07 7.40 20.39
N PHE A 104 -1.01 8.15 21.48
CA PHE A 104 0.24 8.77 21.95
C PHE A 104 1.30 7.77 22.44
N GLU A 105 0.87 6.69 23.09
CA GLU A 105 1.75 5.60 23.52
C GLU A 105 2.27 4.82 22.30
N LEU A 106 1.37 4.43 21.40
CA LEU A 106 1.70 3.67 20.18
C LEU A 106 2.58 4.47 19.22
N ALA A 107 2.38 5.80 19.11
CA ALA A 107 3.24 6.68 18.32
C ALA A 107 4.71 6.70 18.76
N LYS A 108 5.04 6.16 19.95
CA LYS A 108 6.44 5.99 20.38
C LYS A 108 7.12 4.83 19.66
N LYS A 109 6.35 3.85 19.17
CA LYS A 109 6.81 2.55 18.67
C LYS A 109 6.82 2.52 17.15
N ASP A 110 7.92 2.09 16.56
CA ASP A 110 8.06 2.07 15.09
C ASP A 110 7.10 1.10 14.42
N SER A 111 6.79 -0.04 15.06
CA SER A 111 5.86 -1.07 14.55
C SER A 111 4.41 -0.61 14.44
N ALA A 112 3.99 0.38 15.24
CA ALA A 112 2.62 0.89 15.22
C ALA A 112 2.50 2.24 14.50
N ALA A 113 3.62 2.89 14.18
CA ALA A 113 3.64 4.29 13.79
C ALA A 113 2.83 4.56 12.50
N GLU A 114 2.88 3.65 11.52
CA GLU A 114 2.10 3.75 10.28
C GLU A 114 0.59 3.65 10.56
N ASP A 115 0.15 2.68 11.35
CA ASP A 115 -1.25 2.51 11.71
C ASP A 115 -1.78 3.67 12.57
N VAL A 116 -0.94 4.28 13.42
CA VAL A 116 -1.31 5.51 14.13
C VAL A 116 -1.50 6.67 13.14
N ALA A 117 -0.61 6.83 12.15
CA ALA A 117 -0.77 7.87 11.12
C ALA A 117 -2.06 7.65 10.31
N ARG A 118 -2.37 6.39 9.98
CA ARG A 118 -3.62 5.99 9.32
C ARG A 118 -4.85 6.31 10.18
N ALA A 119 -4.82 6.04 11.47
CA ALA A 119 -5.89 6.39 12.40
C ALA A 119 -6.19 7.90 12.40
N ILE A 120 -5.13 8.73 12.35
CA ILE A 120 -5.26 10.18 12.26
C ILE A 120 -5.91 10.59 10.94
N ALA A 121 -5.46 10.02 9.82
CA ALA A 121 -5.99 10.35 8.49
C ALA A 121 -7.48 10.02 8.36
N GLU A 122 -7.87 8.82 8.79
CA GLU A 122 -9.25 8.29 8.65
C GLU A 122 -10.24 8.92 9.66
N ASN A 123 -9.77 9.40 10.80
CA ASN A 123 -10.61 9.92 11.89
C ASN A 123 -10.25 11.37 12.28
N PHE A 124 -9.76 12.15 11.33
CA PHE A 124 -9.14 13.46 11.57
C PHE A 124 -10.00 14.42 12.39
N ASP A 125 -11.28 14.58 12.04
CA ASP A 125 -12.20 15.51 12.71
C ASP A 125 -12.67 15.01 14.08
N LYS A 126 -12.45 13.72 14.39
CA LYS A 126 -12.83 13.09 15.66
C LYS A 126 -11.70 13.09 16.70
N LEU A 127 -10.53 13.58 16.31
CA LEU A 127 -9.39 13.82 17.17
C LEU A 127 -9.33 15.30 17.54
N PRO A 128 -9.03 15.64 18.80
CA PRO A 128 -8.72 17.01 19.17
C PRO A 128 -7.57 17.55 18.32
N GLU A 129 -7.70 18.79 17.85
CA GLU A 129 -6.74 19.42 16.93
C GLU A 129 -5.31 19.39 17.47
N ASP A 130 -5.11 19.79 18.72
CA ASP A 130 -3.81 19.74 19.39
C ASP A 130 -3.23 18.32 19.45
N ALA A 131 -4.09 17.30 19.60
CA ALA A 131 -3.66 15.92 19.70
C ALA A 131 -3.19 15.40 18.34
N ARG A 132 -3.99 15.56 17.27
CA ARG A 132 -3.63 15.11 15.92
C ARG A 132 -2.39 15.83 15.40
N ASN A 133 -2.26 17.14 15.63
CA ASN A 133 -1.10 17.91 15.17
C ASN A 133 0.19 17.44 15.88
N LYS A 134 0.17 17.28 17.22
CA LYS A 134 1.31 16.76 17.98
C LYS A 134 1.71 15.35 17.55
N LEU A 135 0.74 14.49 17.26
CA LEU A 135 1.00 13.15 16.76
C LEU A 135 1.65 13.19 15.38
N LEU A 136 1.15 14.01 14.44
CA LEU A 136 1.72 14.15 13.11
C LEU A 136 3.19 14.60 13.17
N PHE A 137 3.52 15.61 13.98
CA PHE A 137 4.92 16.01 14.21
C PHE A 137 5.78 14.86 14.72
N LYS A 138 5.30 14.14 15.75
CA LYS A 138 6.03 13.01 16.34
C LYS A 138 6.26 11.87 15.35
N LEU A 139 5.26 11.58 14.52
CA LEU A 139 5.30 10.51 13.53
C LEU A 139 6.17 10.88 12.33
N ALA A 140 6.22 12.16 11.94
CA ALA A 140 7.06 12.63 10.83
C ALA A 140 8.56 12.36 11.07
N GLU A 141 9.00 12.31 12.33
CA GLU A 141 10.36 11.91 12.70
C GLU A 141 10.68 10.46 12.33
N LYS A 142 9.68 9.58 12.21
CA LYS A 142 9.86 8.14 11.98
C LYS A 142 9.73 7.77 10.51
N ASP A 143 10.67 6.98 10.01
CA ASP A 143 10.63 6.52 8.62
C ASP A 143 9.47 5.56 8.35
N SER A 144 9.08 4.76 9.34
CA SER A 144 7.96 3.82 9.22
C SER A 144 6.59 4.50 9.11
N ALA A 145 6.43 5.73 9.62
CA ALA A 145 5.18 6.47 9.53
C ALA A 145 5.17 7.55 8.44
N ALA A 146 6.32 7.85 7.84
CA ALA A 146 6.49 9.03 7.00
C ALA A 146 5.49 9.09 5.83
N GLY A 147 5.25 7.96 5.16
CA GLY A 147 4.22 7.86 4.12
C GLY A 147 2.80 8.07 4.63
N GLY A 148 2.47 7.48 5.80
CA GLY A 148 1.17 7.67 6.45
C GLY A 148 0.92 9.12 6.87
N VAL A 149 1.94 9.81 7.39
CA VAL A 149 1.85 11.24 7.74
C VAL A 149 1.61 12.09 6.49
N ALA A 150 2.34 11.83 5.40
CA ALA A 150 2.15 12.56 4.15
C ALA A 150 0.73 12.38 3.59
N LEU A 151 0.16 11.16 3.67
CA LEU A 151 -1.23 10.90 3.29
C LEU A 151 -2.24 11.56 4.22
N ALA A 152 -1.99 11.59 5.53
CA ALA A 152 -2.84 12.29 6.49
C ALA A 152 -2.92 13.80 6.17
N ILE A 153 -1.78 14.39 5.77
CA ILE A 153 -1.71 15.78 5.30
C ILE A 153 -2.47 15.94 4.00
N ALA A 154 -2.25 15.07 3.01
CA ALA A 154 -2.93 15.13 1.71
C ALA A 154 -4.46 15.18 1.86
N TYR A 155 -5.03 14.28 2.65
CA TYR A 155 -6.49 14.14 2.78
C TYR A 155 -7.16 15.18 3.67
N ASN A 156 -6.38 15.92 4.47
CA ASN A 156 -6.92 16.88 5.43
C ASN A 156 -6.25 18.27 5.30
N PHE A 157 -5.69 18.56 4.13
CA PHE A 157 -4.79 19.69 3.90
C PHE A 157 -5.38 21.02 4.38
N ASP A 158 -6.59 21.36 3.95
CA ASP A 158 -7.29 22.59 4.33
C ASP A 158 -7.54 22.77 5.82
N LYS A 159 -7.63 21.66 6.55
CA LYS A 159 -7.94 21.64 7.98
C LYS A 159 -6.69 21.71 8.85
N LEU A 160 -5.50 21.67 8.23
CA LEU A 160 -4.23 21.67 8.93
C LEU A 160 -3.65 23.08 9.05
N PRO A 161 -3.00 23.42 10.17
CA PRO A 161 -2.19 24.62 10.24
C PRO A 161 -0.95 24.51 9.33
N GLU A 162 -0.40 25.66 8.95
CA GLU A 162 0.70 25.77 7.99
C GLU A 162 1.95 24.98 8.40
N ASP A 163 2.29 24.99 9.69
CA ASP A 163 3.44 24.28 10.23
C ASP A 163 3.33 22.76 10.06
N VAL A 164 2.12 22.20 10.17
CA VAL A 164 1.87 20.77 9.91
C VAL A 164 1.90 20.47 8.41
N ARG A 165 1.37 21.35 7.56
CA ARG A 165 1.48 21.21 6.09
C ARG A 165 2.96 21.19 5.65
N ASN A 166 3.78 22.03 6.27
CA ASN A 166 5.22 22.15 5.99
C ASN A 166 6.03 20.90 6.42
N LEU A 167 5.43 19.93 7.14
CA LEU A 167 6.08 18.63 7.32
C LEU A 167 6.35 17.92 5.99
N LEU A 168 5.62 18.22 4.92
CA LEU A 168 5.85 17.65 3.59
C LEU A 168 7.29 17.84 3.10
N PHE A 169 7.94 18.97 3.41
CA PHE A 169 9.36 19.19 3.07
C PHE A 169 10.27 18.18 3.73
N LYS A 170 10.13 18.03 5.05
CA LYS A 170 10.91 17.07 5.82
C LYS A 170 10.64 15.64 5.37
N LEU A 171 9.38 15.34 5.06
CA LEU A 171 8.98 14.02 4.58
C LEU A 171 9.56 13.74 3.18
N ALA A 172 9.70 14.74 2.31
CA ALA A 172 10.26 14.58 0.97
C ALA A 172 11.72 14.08 0.96
N GLU A 173 12.45 14.30 2.06
CA GLU A 173 13.80 13.77 2.25
C GLU A 173 13.80 12.24 2.41
N LYS A 174 12.69 11.66 2.85
CA LYS A 174 12.54 10.22 3.16
C LYS A 174 11.96 9.45 1.97
N ASP A 175 12.68 8.42 1.53
CA ASP A 175 12.21 7.54 0.45
C ASP A 175 10.86 6.88 0.76
N SER A 176 10.63 6.51 2.03
CA SER A 176 9.36 5.90 2.48
C SER A 176 8.16 6.84 2.39
N ALA A 177 8.37 8.17 2.34
CA ALA A 177 7.30 9.15 2.25
C ALA A 177 7.07 9.65 0.82
N ALA A 178 8.01 9.41 -0.10
CA ALA A 178 8.05 10.00 -1.42
C ALA A 178 6.71 9.93 -2.18
N GLY A 179 6.08 8.75 -2.22
CA GLY A 179 4.79 8.57 -2.89
C GLY A 179 3.65 9.34 -2.20
N GLY A 180 3.65 9.40 -0.87
CA GLY A 180 2.66 10.15 -0.09
C GLY A 180 2.84 11.66 -0.26
N VAL A 181 4.08 12.16 -0.27
CA VAL A 181 4.38 13.58 -0.48
C VAL A 181 4.02 14.00 -1.90
N ALA A 182 4.41 13.22 -2.91
CA ALA A 182 4.05 13.51 -4.30
C ALA A 182 2.52 13.59 -4.49
N ARG A 183 1.78 12.69 -3.84
CA ARG A 183 0.32 12.73 -3.83
C ARG A 183 -0.22 13.97 -3.14
N ALA A 184 0.25 14.29 -1.93
CA ALA A 184 -0.16 15.47 -1.19
C ALA A 184 0.04 16.75 -2.00
N VAL A 185 1.18 16.86 -2.68
CA VAL A 185 1.51 18.01 -3.53
C VAL A 185 0.61 18.08 -4.76
N ALA A 186 0.34 16.94 -5.42
CA ALA A 186 -0.49 16.93 -6.62
C ALA A 186 -1.98 17.18 -6.34
N GLU A 187 -2.54 16.59 -5.28
CA GLU A 187 -3.96 16.73 -4.92
C GLU A 187 -4.31 18.14 -4.44
N ASN A 188 -3.36 18.86 -3.83
CA ASN A 188 -3.58 20.19 -3.26
C ASN A 188 -2.75 21.28 -3.97
N PHE A 189 -2.35 21.04 -5.23
CA PHE A 189 -1.33 21.84 -5.91
C PHE A 189 -1.65 23.34 -5.93
N GLU A 190 -2.89 23.71 -6.27
CA GLU A 190 -3.31 25.11 -6.35
C GLU A 190 -3.35 25.82 -4.99
N GLU A 191 -3.61 25.07 -3.92
CA GLU A 191 -3.73 25.58 -2.54
C GLU A 191 -2.38 25.66 -1.82
N LEU A 192 -1.38 24.96 -2.34
CA LEU A 192 -0.03 24.93 -1.78
C LEU A 192 0.71 26.24 -2.07
N PRO A 193 1.39 26.83 -1.08
CA PRO A 193 2.40 27.85 -1.33
C PRO A 193 3.48 27.33 -2.29
N GLU A 194 4.08 28.22 -3.06
CA GLU A 194 5.03 27.85 -4.14
C GLU A 194 6.19 26.98 -3.63
N ASP A 195 6.72 27.31 -2.46
CA ASP A 195 7.77 26.55 -1.82
C ASP A 195 7.31 25.12 -1.52
N VAL A 196 6.08 24.89 -1.05
CA VAL A 196 5.54 23.56 -0.73
C VAL A 196 5.21 22.74 -1.97
N ARG A 197 5.17 23.36 -3.16
CA ARG A 197 5.05 22.65 -4.45
C ARG A 197 6.38 22.06 -4.91
N ASN A 198 7.51 22.70 -4.58
CA ASN A 198 8.85 22.31 -5.04
C ASN A 198 9.24 20.84 -4.80
N PRO A 199 8.86 20.20 -3.67
CA PRO A 199 9.18 18.80 -3.42
C PRO A 199 8.81 17.85 -4.55
N ILE A 200 7.76 18.10 -5.34
CA ILE A 200 7.38 17.19 -6.45
C ILE A 200 8.46 17.11 -7.53
N PHE A 201 9.17 18.22 -7.80
CA PHE A 201 10.25 18.27 -8.78
C PHE A 201 11.50 17.56 -8.25
N GLU A 202 11.83 17.76 -6.97
CA GLU A 202 12.95 17.06 -6.34
C GLU A 202 12.70 15.55 -6.25
N LEU A 203 11.48 15.15 -5.91
CA LEU A 203 11.04 13.75 -5.89
C LEU A 203 11.07 13.14 -7.29
N ALA A 204 10.74 13.90 -8.35
CA ALA A 204 10.86 13.41 -9.73
C ALA A 204 12.31 13.08 -10.10
N GLU A 205 13.30 13.63 -9.40
CA GLU A 205 14.71 13.30 -9.59
C GLU A 205 15.14 11.99 -8.92
N LYS A 206 14.45 11.57 -7.85
CA LYS A 206 14.77 10.34 -7.11
C LYS A 206 14.15 9.11 -7.77
N ASP A 207 14.96 8.12 -8.10
CA ASP A 207 14.50 6.85 -8.70
C ASP A 207 13.45 6.13 -7.83
N SER A 208 13.62 6.18 -6.51
CA SER A 208 12.70 5.60 -5.51
C SER A 208 11.31 6.25 -5.53
N ALA A 209 11.24 7.54 -5.87
CA ALA A 209 10.04 8.36 -5.81
C ALA A 209 9.33 8.52 -7.16
N ALA A 210 10.08 8.40 -8.25
CA ALA A 210 9.63 8.69 -9.60
C ALA A 210 8.31 8.02 -10.00
N GLY A 211 8.09 6.76 -9.60
CA GLY A 211 6.82 6.06 -9.86
C GLY A 211 5.64 6.65 -9.09
N GLY A 212 5.86 7.13 -7.87
CA GLY A 212 4.87 7.83 -7.06
C GLY A 212 4.52 9.20 -7.64
N VAL A 213 5.53 9.95 -8.09
CA VAL A 213 5.33 11.23 -8.80
C VAL A 213 4.53 11.02 -10.08
N ALA A 214 4.91 10.05 -10.92
CA ALA A 214 4.18 9.77 -12.15
C ALA A 214 2.70 9.45 -11.88
N ARG A 215 2.42 8.67 -10.83
CA ARG A 215 1.05 8.37 -10.42
C ARG A 215 0.30 9.64 -10.00
N ALA A 216 0.88 10.43 -9.10
CA ALA A 216 0.26 11.64 -8.58
C ALA A 216 -0.05 12.66 -9.68
N VAL A 217 0.89 12.86 -10.61
CA VAL A 217 0.71 13.75 -11.77
C VAL A 217 -0.37 13.23 -12.71
N ALA A 218 -0.43 11.92 -12.99
CA ALA A 218 -1.45 11.36 -13.87
C ALA A 218 -2.87 11.39 -13.26
N GLU A 219 -3.00 11.16 -11.96
CA GLU A 219 -4.29 11.17 -11.25
C GLU A 219 -4.92 12.58 -11.21
N ASN A 220 -4.09 13.63 -11.18
CA ASN A 220 -4.51 15.03 -11.08
C ASN A 220 -4.18 15.86 -12.35
N PHE A 221 -3.97 15.19 -13.48
CA PHE A 221 -3.32 15.81 -14.66
C PHE A 221 -3.99 17.11 -15.14
N GLU A 222 -5.33 17.16 -15.17
CA GLU A 222 -6.07 18.34 -15.68
C GLU A 222 -5.91 19.58 -14.80
N GLU A 223 -5.75 19.40 -13.49
CA GLU A 223 -5.67 20.46 -12.48
C GLU A 223 -4.24 20.98 -12.26
N LEU A 224 -3.23 20.28 -12.79
CA LEU A 224 -1.83 20.63 -12.59
C LEU A 224 -1.32 21.58 -13.67
N PRO A 225 -0.41 22.52 -13.36
CA PRO A 225 0.22 23.37 -14.37
C PRO A 225 1.12 22.57 -15.31
N GLU A 226 1.42 23.17 -16.47
CA GLU A 226 2.11 22.50 -17.58
C GLU A 226 3.48 21.93 -17.21
N ASP A 227 4.26 22.66 -16.42
CA ASP A 227 5.58 22.26 -15.95
C ASP A 227 5.53 20.98 -15.08
N VAL A 228 4.52 20.85 -14.22
CA VAL A 228 4.30 19.64 -13.43
C VAL A 228 3.79 18.49 -14.31
N ARG A 229 2.86 18.75 -15.22
CA ARG A 229 2.39 17.75 -16.20
C ARG A 229 3.55 17.22 -17.05
N ASN A 230 4.49 18.09 -17.42
CA ASN A 230 5.69 17.75 -18.18
C ASN A 230 6.64 16.79 -17.44
N LEU A 231 6.48 16.61 -16.12
CA LEU A 231 7.20 15.57 -15.39
C LEU A 231 6.90 14.17 -15.93
N LEU A 232 5.69 13.88 -16.42
CA LEU A 232 5.39 12.57 -17.01
C LEU A 232 6.30 12.24 -18.20
N PHE A 233 6.56 13.21 -19.07
CA PHE A 233 7.47 13.05 -20.21
C PHE A 233 8.91 12.86 -19.72
N LYS A 234 9.35 13.69 -18.77
CA LYS A 234 10.70 13.59 -18.19
C LYS A 234 10.94 12.22 -17.52
N LEU A 235 9.95 11.75 -16.77
CA LEU A 235 9.98 10.46 -16.09
C LEU A 235 9.92 9.30 -17.08
N ALA A 236 9.17 9.42 -18.19
CA ALA A 236 9.14 8.40 -19.23
C ALA A 236 10.52 8.13 -19.85
N GLU A 237 11.43 9.11 -19.85
CA GLU A 237 12.81 8.94 -20.29
C GLU A 237 13.66 8.11 -19.32
N LYS A 238 13.32 8.07 -18.02
CA LYS A 238 14.08 7.33 -17.00
C LYS A 238 13.68 5.86 -16.96
N ASP A 239 14.65 4.96 -17.09
CA ASP A 239 14.42 3.51 -17.01
C ASP A 239 13.85 3.08 -15.65
N SER A 240 14.32 3.71 -14.56
CA SER A 240 13.84 3.49 -13.19
C SER A 240 12.35 3.85 -13.01
N ALA A 241 11.88 4.86 -13.72
CA ALA A 241 10.51 5.38 -13.61
C ALA A 241 9.54 4.78 -14.64
N ALA A 242 10.06 4.21 -15.72
CA ALA A 242 9.29 3.76 -16.88
C ALA A 242 8.10 2.86 -16.52
N GLY A 243 8.28 1.95 -15.55
CA GLY A 243 7.21 1.08 -15.07
C GLY A 243 6.12 1.82 -14.29
N GLY A 244 6.50 2.82 -13.49
CA GLY A 244 5.57 3.69 -12.78
C GLY A 244 4.76 4.56 -13.74
N VAL A 245 5.42 5.15 -14.73
CA VAL A 245 4.77 5.96 -15.77
C VAL A 245 3.79 5.13 -16.60
N ALA A 246 4.18 3.93 -17.06
CA ALA A 246 3.28 3.04 -17.82
C ALA A 246 2.00 2.70 -17.03
N ARG A 247 2.14 2.40 -15.73
CA ARG A 247 1.00 2.12 -14.86
C ARG A 247 0.12 3.37 -14.66
N ALA A 248 0.74 4.52 -14.42
CA ALA A 248 0.03 5.79 -14.21
C ALA A 248 -0.80 6.18 -15.43
N ILE A 249 -0.23 6.05 -16.64
CA ILE A 249 -0.93 6.32 -17.89
C ILE A 249 -2.13 5.39 -18.06
N VAL A 250 -1.93 4.08 -17.94
CA VAL A 250 -2.99 3.11 -18.24
C VAL A 250 -4.13 3.18 -17.22
N ASN A 251 -3.84 3.44 -15.95
CA ASN A 251 -4.87 3.60 -14.92
C ASN A 251 -5.71 4.87 -15.10
N ASN A 252 -5.18 5.88 -15.80
CA ASN A 252 -5.85 7.16 -16.07
C ASN A 252 -6.08 7.37 -17.58
N PHE A 253 -6.07 6.30 -18.37
CA PHE A 253 -5.93 6.39 -19.84
C PHE A 253 -6.99 7.29 -20.49
N GLU A 254 -8.24 7.22 -20.06
CA GLU A 254 -9.33 8.02 -20.64
C GLU A 254 -9.24 9.51 -20.30
N LYS A 255 -8.59 9.87 -19.18
CA LYS A 255 -8.45 11.25 -18.68
C LYS A 255 -7.21 11.96 -19.22
N LEU A 256 -6.27 11.23 -19.80
CA LEU A 256 -5.00 11.78 -20.24
C LEU A 256 -5.07 12.20 -21.72
N PRO A 257 -4.42 13.31 -22.11
CA PRO A 257 -4.35 13.74 -23.49
C PRO A 257 -3.55 12.75 -24.35
N GLU A 258 -3.78 12.79 -25.66
CA GLU A 258 -3.24 11.81 -26.61
C GLU A 258 -1.71 11.69 -26.58
N ASP A 259 -1.01 12.82 -26.48
CA ASP A 259 0.44 12.88 -26.38
C ASP A 259 0.99 12.14 -25.14
N VAL A 260 0.34 12.28 -23.99
CA VAL A 260 0.68 11.53 -22.77
C VAL A 260 0.36 10.05 -22.92
N ARG A 261 -0.78 9.70 -23.53
CA ARG A 261 -1.13 8.30 -23.81
C ARG A 261 -0.13 7.64 -24.75
N ASN A 262 0.39 8.39 -25.72
CA ASN A 262 1.37 7.93 -26.69
C ASN A 262 2.73 7.59 -26.07
N LEU A 263 3.04 8.10 -24.87
CA LEU A 263 4.20 7.65 -24.10
C LEU A 263 4.17 6.14 -23.84
N LEU A 264 3.00 5.50 -23.78
CA LEU A 264 2.89 4.05 -23.59
C LEU A 264 3.58 3.26 -24.72
N PHE A 265 3.45 3.72 -25.96
CA PHE A 265 4.13 3.10 -27.10
C PHE A 265 5.64 3.30 -27.03
N LYS A 266 6.10 4.51 -26.66
CA LYS A 266 7.52 4.79 -26.44
C LYS A 266 8.10 3.92 -25.32
N LEU A 267 7.36 3.74 -24.23
CA LEU A 267 7.77 2.87 -23.11
C LEU A 267 7.83 1.40 -23.54
N ALA A 268 6.93 0.94 -24.41
CA ALA A 268 6.95 -0.44 -24.91
C ALA A 268 8.20 -0.79 -25.74
N GLU A 269 8.96 0.20 -26.19
CA GLU A 269 10.25 0.00 -26.86
C GLU A 269 11.39 -0.29 -25.88
N LYS A 270 11.26 0.13 -24.61
CA LYS A 270 12.28 -0.05 -23.58
C LYS A 270 12.17 -1.41 -22.89
N ASP A 271 13.22 -2.22 -22.97
CA ASP A 271 13.27 -3.54 -22.31
C ASP A 271 12.95 -3.47 -20.80
N SER A 272 13.40 -2.41 -20.12
CA SER A 272 13.14 -2.12 -18.71
C SER A 272 11.65 -1.94 -18.38
N ALA A 273 10.85 -1.51 -19.36
CA ALA A 273 9.47 -1.08 -19.18
C ALA A 273 8.43 -2.08 -19.67
N ILE A 274 8.80 -2.97 -20.62
CA ILE A 274 7.86 -3.87 -21.32
C ILE A 274 6.97 -4.65 -20.34
N LYS A 275 7.56 -5.24 -19.29
CA LYS A 275 6.79 -6.02 -18.31
C LYS A 275 5.69 -5.21 -17.63
N TYR A 276 5.94 -3.92 -17.41
CA TYR A 276 4.99 -3.03 -16.75
C TYR A 276 3.92 -2.56 -17.73
N VAL A 277 4.30 -2.25 -18.98
CA VAL A 277 3.36 -1.94 -20.06
C VAL A 277 2.39 -3.11 -20.28
N ALA A 278 2.93 -4.33 -20.43
CA ALA A 278 2.13 -5.54 -20.63
C ALA A 278 1.15 -5.80 -19.47
N ARG A 279 1.64 -5.72 -18.21
CA ARG A 279 0.78 -5.86 -17.04
C ARG A 279 -0.31 -4.80 -17.03
N ALA A 280 0.04 -3.53 -17.22
CA ALA A 280 -0.90 -2.43 -17.19
C ALA A 280 -2.03 -2.62 -18.22
N ILE A 281 -1.68 -2.98 -19.46
CA ILE A 281 -2.64 -3.29 -20.53
C ILE A 281 -3.57 -4.42 -20.12
N VAL A 282 -3.04 -5.54 -19.61
CA VAL A 282 -3.86 -6.70 -19.21
C VAL A 282 -4.83 -6.35 -18.07
N TYR A 283 -4.41 -5.54 -17.09
CA TYR A 283 -5.27 -5.13 -15.98
C TYR A 283 -6.45 -4.25 -16.41
N ASN A 284 -6.30 -3.51 -17.51
CA ASN A 284 -7.28 -2.54 -17.98
C ASN A 284 -7.79 -2.86 -19.40
N PHE A 285 -7.61 -4.09 -19.88
CA PHE A 285 -7.74 -4.46 -21.30
C PHE A 285 -9.03 -3.95 -21.93
N ASP A 286 -10.18 -4.22 -21.32
CA ASP A 286 -11.49 -3.85 -21.88
C ASP A 286 -11.74 -2.33 -21.97
N LYS A 287 -11.02 -1.53 -21.17
CA LYS A 287 -11.12 -0.07 -21.14
C LYS A 287 -10.18 0.62 -22.13
N LEU A 288 -9.29 -0.14 -22.77
CA LEU A 288 -8.25 0.42 -23.64
C LEU A 288 -8.67 0.34 -25.11
N PRO A 289 -8.27 1.35 -25.92
CA PRO A 289 -8.49 1.32 -27.35
C PRO A 289 -7.71 0.19 -28.02
N GLU A 290 -8.17 -0.22 -29.20
CA GLU A 290 -7.69 -1.42 -29.88
C GLU A 290 -6.19 -1.39 -30.19
N ASP A 291 -5.66 -0.24 -30.59
CA ASP A 291 -4.23 -0.01 -30.85
C ASP A 291 -3.36 -0.28 -29.61
N VAL A 292 -3.79 0.19 -28.44
CA VAL A 292 -3.09 -0.07 -27.17
C VAL A 292 -3.22 -1.54 -26.77
N ARG A 293 -4.39 -2.15 -26.94
CA ARG A 293 -4.57 -3.60 -26.71
C ARG A 293 -3.67 -4.43 -27.63
N ASN A 294 -3.52 -3.99 -28.88
CA ASN A 294 -2.70 -4.67 -29.88
C ASN A 294 -1.21 -4.67 -29.54
N LEU A 295 -0.75 -3.68 -28.76
CA LEU A 295 0.61 -3.64 -28.24
C LEU A 295 0.96 -4.90 -27.45
N LEU A 296 0.01 -5.50 -26.74
CA LEU A 296 0.22 -6.75 -26.00
C LEU A 296 0.71 -7.89 -26.91
N PHE A 297 0.15 -8.01 -28.12
CA PHE A 297 0.57 -9.04 -29.08
C PHE A 297 1.96 -8.77 -29.65
N GLU A 298 2.34 -7.50 -29.81
CA GLU A 298 3.69 -7.14 -30.25
C GLU A 298 4.72 -7.41 -29.15
N LEU A 299 4.37 -7.15 -27.88
CA LEU A 299 5.24 -7.40 -26.74
C LEU A 299 5.56 -8.89 -26.55
N VAL A 300 4.59 -9.81 -26.77
CA VAL A 300 4.83 -11.27 -26.67
C VAL A 300 5.92 -11.75 -27.65
N LYS A 301 6.09 -11.06 -28.78
CA LYS A 301 7.09 -11.43 -29.80
C LYS A 301 8.52 -11.03 -29.41
N LYS A 302 8.69 -10.20 -28.39
CA LYS A 302 10.02 -9.80 -27.89
C LYS A 302 10.53 -10.87 -26.92
N ASP A 303 11.67 -11.46 -27.24
CA ASP A 303 12.29 -12.52 -26.41
C ASP A 303 12.56 -12.05 -24.97
N SER A 304 12.96 -10.78 -24.79
CA SER A 304 13.18 -10.14 -23.48
C SER A 304 11.92 -10.03 -22.62
N ALA A 305 10.74 -10.13 -23.24
CA ALA A 305 9.44 -9.85 -22.63
C ALA A 305 8.53 -11.07 -22.50
N ALA A 306 8.80 -12.14 -23.25
CA ALA A 306 7.88 -13.27 -23.40
C ALA A 306 7.46 -13.88 -22.04
N GLY A 307 8.38 -14.01 -21.09
CA GLY A 307 8.08 -14.52 -19.75
C GLY A 307 7.20 -13.58 -18.92
N ASP A 308 7.48 -12.28 -18.95
CA ASP A 308 6.72 -11.27 -18.21
C ASP A 308 5.31 -11.07 -18.79
N VAL A 309 5.19 -11.09 -20.11
CA VAL A 309 3.89 -10.98 -20.79
C VAL A 309 3.07 -12.24 -20.55
N ALA A 310 3.68 -13.44 -20.62
CA ALA A 310 3.01 -14.68 -20.27
C ALA A 310 2.54 -14.69 -18.81
N TRP A 311 3.36 -14.21 -17.87
CA TRP A 311 2.97 -14.10 -16.47
C TRP A 311 1.80 -13.12 -16.27
N ALA A 312 1.82 -11.97 -16.94
CA ALA A 312 0.72 -11.00 -16.89
C ALA A 312 -0.60 -11.63 -17.37
N ILE A 313 -0.56 -12.36 -18.49
CA ILE A 313 -1.69 -13.05 -19.09
C ILE A 313 -2.21 -14.16 -18.16
N VAL A 314 -1.34 -15.03 -17.65
CA VAL A 314 -1.78 -16.17 -16.80
C VAL A 314 -2.42 -15.69 -15.50
N ASN A 315 -1.84 -14.69 -14.82
CA ASN A 315 -2.39 -14.17 -13.56
C ASN A 315 -3.67 -13.35 -13.73
N ASN A 316 -4.04 -13.03 -14.96
CA ASN A 316 -5.24 -12.26 -15.28
C ASN A 316 -6.01 -12.91 -16.43
N PHE A 317 -5.88 -14.23 -16.57
CA PHE A 317 -6.41 -14.97 -17.72
C PHE A 317 -7.90 -14.71 -17.86
N GLU A 318 -8.64 -14.77 -16.75
CA GLU A 318 -10.09 -14.52 -16.74
C GLU A 318 -10.51 -13.12 -17.18
N LYS A 319 -9.62 -12.12 -17.10
CA LYS A 319 -9.91 -10.73 -17.50
C LYS A 319 -9.77 -10.47 -19.00
N LEU A 320 -9.16 -11.40 -19.75
CA LEU A 320 -9.02 -11.27 -21.20
C LEU A 320 -10.17 -12.00 -21.91
N PRO A 321 -10.73 -11.42 -23.00
CA PRO A 321 -11.66 -12.13 -23.86
C PRO A 321 -11.11 -13.48 -24.36
N GLU A 322 -11.97 -14.49 -24.47
CA GLU A 322 -11.53 -15.86 -24.76
C GLU A 322 -10.74 -15.99 -26.07
N ASP A 323 -11.18 -15.28 -27.11
CA ASP A 323 -10.50 -15.21 -28.41
C ASP A 323 -9.10 -14.59 -28.29
N VAL A 324 -8.97 -13.52 -27.51
CA VAL A 324 -7.69 -12.86 -27.20
C VAL A 324 -6.76 -13.83 -26.47
N ARG A 325 -7.25 -14.55 -25.46
CA ARG A 325 -6.48 -15.56 -24.71
C ARG A 325 -5.94 -16.65 -25.63
N ASN A 326 -6.83 -17.22 -26.43
CA ASN A 326 -6.48 -18.30 -27.34
C ASN A 326 -5.42 -17.84 -28.35
N LYS A 327 -5.56 -16.64 -28.88
CA LYS A 327 -4.58 -16.04 -29.80
C LYS A 327 -3.23 -15.81 -29.12
N LEU A 328 -3.21 -15.26 -27.91
CA LEU A 328 -1.98 -15.04 -27.15
C LEU A 328 -1.26 -16.36 -26.81
N LEU A 329 -2.00 -17.38 -26.37
CA LEU A 329 -1.45 -18.71 -26.09
C LEU A 329 -0.79 -19.33 -27.34
N GLN A 330 -1.41 -19.19 -28.51
CA GLN A 330 -0.82 -19.65 -29.78
C GLN A 330 0.50 -18.94 -30.09
N VAL A 331 0.56 -17.62 -29.89
CA VAL A 331 1.80 -16.84 -30.11
C VAL A 331 2.90 -17.29 -29.13
N ILE A 332 2.56 -17.47 -27.85
CA ILE A 332 3.50 -17.92 -26.81
C ILE A 332 4.05 -19.32 -27.15
N LEU A 333 3.17 -20.28 -27.49
CA LEU A 333 3.57 -21.64 -27.86
C LEU A 333 4.49 -21.66 -29.08
N LYS A 334 4.18 -20.85 -30.10
CA LYS A 334 5.00 -20.73 -31.30
C LYS A 334 6.39 -20.19 -30.99
N ASN A 335 6.49 -19.18 -30.12
CA ASN A 335 7.78 -18.62 -29.69
C ASN A 335 8.59 -19.62 -28.86
N PHE A 336 7.94 -20.36 -27.96
CA PHE A 336 8.61 -21.40 -27.17
C PHE A 336 9.19 -22.52 -28.05
N LEU A 337 8.42 -23.01 -29.04
CA LEU A 337 8.89 -24.03 -29.99
C LEU A 337 10.10 -23.53 -30.80
N ARG A 338 10.07 -22.27 -31.27
CA ARG A 338 11.19 -21.65 -31.98
C ARG A 338 12.47 -21.58 -31.13
N MET A 339 12.35 -21.26 -29.83
CA MET A 339 13.51 -21.27 -28.93
C MET A 339 14.12 -22.67 -28.77
N LEU A 340 13.28 -23.71 -28.66
CA LEU A 340 13.75 -25.10 -28.58
C LEU A 340 14.51 -25.51 -29.84
N GLU A 341 14.00 -25.18 -31.03
CA GLU A 341 14.68 -25.46 -32.30
C GLU A 341 16.07 -24.83 -32.38
N ILE A 342 16.20 -23.55 -32.00
CA ILE A 342 17.50 -22.84 -31.95
C ILE A 342 18.44 -23.51 -30.95
N TYR A 343 17.94 -23.91 -29.78
CA TYR A 343 18.74 -24.59 -28.76
C TYR A 343 19.27 -25.94 -29.27
N PHE A 344 18.42 -26.75 -29.92
CA PHE A 344 18.84 -28.03 -30.51
C PHE A 344 19.85 -27.83 -31.66
N LEU A 345 19.69 -26.83 -32.51
CA LEU A 345 20.66 -26.48 -33.56
C LEU A 345 22.02 -26.09 -32.98
N ARG A 346 22.05 -25.28 -31.90
CA ARG A 346 23.29 -24.91 -31.19
C ARG A 346 23.98 -26.11 -30.55
N ILE A 347 23.22 -27.08 -30.01
CA ILE A 347 23.77 -28.33 -29.48
C ILE A 347 24.41 -29.17 -30.59
N LYS A 348 23.74 -29.33 -31.73
CA LYS A 348 24.28 -30.07 -32.89
C LYS A 348 25.60 -29.45 -33.37
N PHE A 349 25.61 -28.13 -33.56
CA PHE A 349 26.82 -27.38 -33.96
C PHE A 349 27.97 -27.51 -32.95
N ARG A 350 27.70 -27.45 -31.64
CA ARG A 350 28.75 -27.61 -30.61
C ARG A 350 29.27 -29.04 -30.49
N LYS A 351 28.48 -30.04 -30.87
CA LYS A 351 28.84 -31.46 -30.80
C LYS A 351 29.42 -32.01 -32.11
N GLY A 352 29.56 -31.20 -33.16
CA GLY A 352 30.09 -31.63 -34.46
C GLY A 352 29.23 -32.70 -35.15
N LEU A 353 27.91 -32.70 -34.87
CA LEU A 353 26.91 -33.61 -35.44
C LEU A 353 26.21 -33.00 -36.66
#